data_AF-A0AAP4BVQ2-F1
#
_entry.id   AF-A0AAP4BVQ2-F1
#
_cell.length_a   1.000
_cell.length_b   1.000
_cell.length_c   1.000
_cell.angle_alpha   90.00
_cell.angle_beta   90.00
_cell.angle_gamma   90.00
#
_symmetry.space_group_name_H-M   'P 1'
#
loop_
_entity.id
_entity.type
_entity.pdbx_description
1 polymer ?
#
loop_
_entity_poly.entity_id
_entity_poly.type
_entity_poly.pdbx_seq_one_letter_code
_entity_poly.pdbx_strand_id
1 'polypeptide(L)'
;MLSRKGHHRSITTQLLFNASAAVPAGLGYSLILHEHWIAALLSFVCAIGSGAWLFRDYLVNVYTEEYRDTDYTPKQKLMLYLPIFPWGAILPLPFAQLDGVLHPAASIAVTAAVATIGLAFQILGTNIGPRRVGKRRIQQVLAKSDLEAVTSERLEMVAHNPKVLRDLAAIGAGDNVFVNVAEFASASCRDTDELIAELETLRKAQLVEAKKITVREQPHKWQYSLTPAGIQCLQHYQQGR
;
A
#
# COMPACT_ATOMS: atom_id res chain seq x y z
N MET A 1 15.67 -3.35 14.65
CA MET A 1 16.35 -4.13 13.57
C MET A 1 15.43 -4.36 12.34
N LEU A 2 14.65 -3.36 11.91
CA LEU A 2 13.59 -3.49 10.89
C LEU A 2 14.01 -3.08 9.45
N SER A 3 15.20 -2.51 9.26
CA SER A 3 15.57 -1.80 8.02
C SER A 3 16.04 -2.72 6.87
N ARG A 4 16.85 -3.76 7.14
CA ARG A 4 17.41 -4.64 6.08
C ARG A 4 16.41 -5.65 5.50
N LYS A 5 15.56 -6.27 6.33
CA LYS A 5 14.57 -7.27 5.87
C LYS A 5 13.44 -6.64 5.05
N GLY A 6 13.06 -5.39 5.33
CA GLY A 6 12.03 -4.68 4.58
C GLY A 6 12.45 -4.28 3.16
N HIS A 7 13.72 -3.92 2.97
CA HIS A 7 14.26 -3.49 1.68
C HIS A 7 14.38 -4.66 0.68
N HIS A 8 14.85 -5.83 1.15
CA HIS A 8 14.94 -7.03 0.30
C HIS A 8 13.57 -7.54 -0.16
N ARG A 9 12.55 -7.44 0.71
CA ARG A 9 11.18 -7.85 0.41
C ARG A 9 10.50 -6.90 -0.59
N SER A 10 10.81 -5.60 -0.57
CA SER A 10 10.22 -4.68 -1.55
C SER A 10 10.78 -4.88 -2.96
N ILE A 11 12.07 -5.20 -3.09
CA ILE A 11 12.71 -5.43 -4.40
C ILE A 11 12.18 -6.72 -5.04
N THR A 12 12.04 -7.81 -4.26
CA THR A 12 11.49 -9.07 -4.79
C THR A 12 10.01 -8.95 -5.17
N THR A 13 9.19 -8.26 -4.36
CA THR A 13 7.79 -8.02 -4.71
C THR A 13 7.65 -7.12 -5.96
N GLN A 14 8.56 -6.16 -6.17
CA GLN A 14 8.60 -5.34 -7.39
C GLN A 14 8.96 -6.15 -8.64
N LEU A 15 9.97 -7.01 -8.55
CA LEU A 15 10.35 -7.91 -9.65
C LEU A 15 9.20 -8.88 -10.00
N LEU A 16 8.59 -9.49 -8.97
CA LEU A 16 7.44 -10.38 -9.15
C LEU A 16 6.23 -9.66 -9.74
N PHE A 17 5.99 -8.40 -9.36
CA PHE A 17 4.92 -7.59 -9.93
C PHE A 17 5.16 -7.26 -11.40
N ASN A 18 6.37 -6.78 -11.71
CA ASN A 18 6.74 -6.43 -13.07
C ASN A 18 6.60 -7.64 -14.00
N ALA A 19 7.07 -8.81 -13.56
CA ALA A 19 6.98 -10.04 -14.33
C ALA A 19 5.55 -10.60 -14.45
N SER A 20 4.73 -10.51 -13.39
CA SER A 20 3.44 -11.21 -13.35
C SER A 20 2.24 -10.36 -13.81
N ALA A 21 2.29 -9.04 -13.65
CA ALA A 21 1.14 -8.17 -13.94
C ALA A 21 1.45 -7.04 -14.92
N ALA A 22 2.60 -6.37 -14.82
CA ALA A 22 2.94 -5.26 -15.72
C ALA A 22 3.31 -5.75 -17.13
N VAL A 23 4.02 -6.88 -17.25
CA VAL A 23 4.37 -7.49 -18.54
C VAL A 23 3.11 -7.94 -19.30
N PRO A 24 2.19 -8.74 -18.72
CA PRO A 24 0.96 -9.12 -19.43
C PRO A 24 0.04 -7.93 -19.73
N ALA A 25 -0.02 -6.91 -18.87
CA ALA A 25 -0.81 -5.71 -19.16
C ALA A 25 -0.22 -4.89 -20.33
N GLY A 26 1.10 -4.72 -20.37
CA GLY A 26 1.78 -4.03 -21.47
C GLY A 26 1.67 -4.79 -22.80
N LEU A 27 1.78 -6.11 -22.76
CA LEU A 27 1.56 -6.99 -23.90
C LEU A 27 0.11 -6.93 -24.38
N GLY A 28 -0.87 -6.94 -23.47
CA GLY A 28 -2.28 -6.79 -23.80
C GLY A 28 -2.60 -5.47 -24.49
N TYR A 29 -2.01 -4.37 -24.01
CA TYR A 29 -2.14 -3.05 -24.64
C TYR A 29 -1.56 -3.03 -26.05
N SER A 30 -0.36 -3.59 -26.23
CA SER A 30 0.28 -3.71 -27.55
C SER A 30 -0.56 -4.54 -28.53
N LEU A 31 -1.14 -5.65 -28.08
CA LEU A 31 -2.00 -6.49 -28.90
C LEU A 31 -3.30 -5.80 -29.33
N ILE A 32 -3.87 -4.92 -28.50
CA ILE A 32 -5.01 -4.07 -28.90
C ILE A 32 -4.62 -3.15 -30.05
N LEU A 33 -3.44 -2.51 -29.96
CA LEU A 33 -2.95 -1.61 -31.01
C LEU A 33 -2.73 -2.31 -32.35
N HIS A 34 -2.49 -3.63 -32.34
CA HIS A 34 -2.29 -4.46 -33.53
C HIS A 34 -3.50 -5.37 -33.84
N GLU A 35 -4.70 -5.00 -33.35
CA GLU A 35 -5.98 -5.68 -33.65
C GLU A 35 -6.10 -7.15 -33.22
N HIS A 36 -5.24 -7.62 -32.31
CA HIS A 36 -5.25 -8.97 -31.76
C HIS A 36 -6.11 -9.08 -30.49
N TRP A 37 -7.41 -8.83 -30.62
CA TRP A 37 -8.36 -8.70 -29.51
C TRP A 37 -8.44 -9.91 -28.56
N ILE A 38 -8.45 -11.13 -29.10
CA ILE A 38 -8.57 -12.36 -28.28
C ILE A 38 -7.31 -12.58 -27.46
N ALA A 39 -6.13 -12.40 -28.07
CA ALA A 39 -4.86 -12.54 -27.37
C ALA A 39 -4.67 -11.41 -26.34
N ALA A 40 -5.15 -10.20 -26.65
CA ALA A 40 -5.16 -9.09 -25.69
C ALA A 40 -6.01 -9.42 -24.46
N LEU A 41 -7.21 -9.96 -24.66
CA LEU A 41 -8.10 -10.35 -23.57
C LEU A 41 -7.43 -11.35 -22.62
N LEU A 42 -6.81 -12.41 -23.16
CA LEU A 42 -6.09 -13.40 -22.36
C LEU A 42 -4.94 -12.75 -21.56
N SER A 43 -4.20 -11.84 -22.18
CA SER A 43 -3.11 -11.12 -21.53
C SER A 43 -3.59 -10.25 -20.37
N PHE A 44 -4.74 -9.56 -20.52
CA PHE A 44 -5.35 -8.79 -19.44
C PHE A 44 -5.90 -9.68 -18.32
N VAL A 45 -6.48 -10.84 -18.62
CA VAL A 45 -6.92 -11.80 -17.60
C VAL A 45 -5.73 -12.26 -16.75
N CYS A 46 -4.60 -12.59 -17.38
CA CYS A 46 -3.36 -12.92 -16.65
C CYS A 46 -2.84 -11.75 -15.82
N ALA A 47 -2.90 -10.53 -16.35
CA ALA A 47 -2.49 -9.32 -15.63
C ALA A 47 -3.36 -9.08 -14.38
N ILE A 48 -4.67 -9.19 -14.51
CA ILE A 48 -5.64 -8.99 -13.42
C ILE A 48 -5.48 -10.09 -12.37
N GLY A 49 -5.41 -11.36 -12.77
CA GLY A 49 -5.24 -12.48 -11.84
C GLY A 49 -3.94 -12.35 -11.03
N SER A 50 -2.84 -12.03 -11.70
CA SER A 50 -1.54 -11.82 -11.04
C SER A 50 -1.52 -10.56 -10.17
N GLY A 51 -2.13 -9.47 -10.64
CA GLY A 51 -2.28 -8.24 -9.88
C GLY A 51 -3.11 -8.45 -8.61
N ALA A 52 -4.25 -9.14 -8.70
CA ALA A 52 -5.11 -9.47 -7.57
C ALA A 52 -4.39 -10.36 -6.55
N TRP A 53 -3.62 -11.35 -7.00
CA TRP A 53 -2.83 -12.20 -6.12
C TRP A 53 -1.72 -11.41 -5.41
N LEU A 54 -0.98 -10.57 -6.15
CA LEU A 54 0.18 -9.86 -5.62
C LEU A 54 -0.19 -8.66 -4.75
N PHE A 55 -1.33 -8.02 -5.03
CA PHE A 55 -1.87 -6.91 -4.23
C PHE A 55 -2.92 -7.33 -3.21
N ARG A 56 -3.18 -8.63 -3.00
CA ARG A 56 -4.14 -9.10 -1.99
C ARG A 56 -3.90 -8.49 -0.61
N ASP A 57 -2.63 -8.35 -0.22
CA ASP A 57 -2.22 -7.76 1.07
C ASP A 57 -2.20 -6.21 1.08
N TYR A 58 -2.51 -5.58 -0.06
CA TYR A 58 -2.56 -4.13 -0.29
C TYR A 58 -3.99 -3.64 -0.55
N LEU A 59 -5.00 -4.51 -0.51
CA LEU A 59 -6.42 -4.16 -0.74
C LEU A 59 -7.03 -3.33 0.40
N VAL A 60 -6.32 -3.18 1.52
CA VAL A 60 -6.76 -2.33 2.63
C VAL A 60 -6.33 -0.90 2.35
N ASN A 61 -7.30 -0.02 2.10
CA ASN A 61 -7.03 1.38 1.88
C ASN A 61 -6.72 2.07 3.21
N VAL A 62 -5.67 2.88 3.16
CA VAL A 62 -5.23 3.65 4.31
C VAL A 62 -5.25 5.12 3.92
N TYR A 63 -5.83 5.94 4.78
CA TYR A 63 -6.09 7.34 4.55
C TYR A 63 -5.14 8.18 5.40
N THR A 64 -4.50 9.18 4.80
CA THR A 64 -3.65 10.14 5.52
C THR A 64 -4.44 11.44 5.64
N GLU A 65 -4.65 11.90 6.88
CA GLU A 65 -5.42 13.14 7.13
C GLU A 65 -4.54 14.39 7.11
N GLU A 66 -3.37 14.28 7.72
CA GLU A 66 -2.40 15.37 7.81
C GLU A 66 -1.25 15.08 6.85
N TYR A 67 -0.94 15.99 5.92
CA TYR A 67 0.26 15.87 5.09
C TYR A 67 1.40 16.65 5.75
N ARG A 68 2.43 15.96 6.24
CA ARG A 68 3.64 16.58 6.82
C ARG A 68 4.74 16.59 5.77
N ASP A 69 5.52 17.65 5.73
CA ASP A 69 6.65 17.75 4.79
C ASP A 69 7.70 16.64 4.95
N THR A 70 7.79 16.07 6.16
CA THR A 70 8.68 14.96 6.51
C THR A 70 8.21 13.60 5.97
N ASP A 71 6.99 13.50 5.46
CA ASP A 71 6.41 12.22 5.02
C ASP A 71 6.99 11.73 3.69
N TYR A 72 7.44 12.66 2.84
CA TYR A 72 7.94 12.38 1.50
C TYR A 72 9.42 12.67 1.37
N THR A 73 10.19 11.69 0.92
CA THR A 73 11.58 11.95 0.52
C THR A 73 11.60 12.73 -0.79
N PRO A 74 12.65 13.52 -1.08
CA PRO A 74 12.76 14.27 -2.35
C PRO A 74 12.59 13.36 -3.58
N LYS A 75 13.15 12.15 -3.52
CA LYS A 75 12.99 11.12 -4.57
C LYS A 75 11.54 10.69 -4.79
N GLN A 76 10.69 10.75 -3.76
CA GLN A 76 9.28 10.39 -3.87
C GLN A 76 8.39 11.54 -4.32
N LYS A 77 8.73 12.78 -3.95
CA LYS A 77 8.14 13.96 -4.58
C LYS A 77 8.39 13.90 -6.10
N LEU A 78 9.57 13.47 -6.53
CA LEU A 78 9.88 13.19 -7.93
C LEU A 78 9.08 11.99 -8.50
N MET A 79 8.92 10.90 -7.75
CA MET A 79 8.12 9.74 -8.18
C MET A 79 6.65 10.06 -8.41
N LEU A 80 6.09 11.12 -7.80
CA LEU A 80 4.72 11.57 -8.05
C LEU A 80 4.54 12.14 -9.47
N TYR A 81 5.61 12.70 -10.05
CA TYR A 81 5.63 13.20 -11.44
C TYR A 81 6.02 12.12 -12.46
N LEU A 82 6.61 11.03 -11.97
CA LEU A 82 7.08 9.92 -12.80
C LEU A 82 5.99 9.17 -13.57
N PRO A 83 4.69 9.13 -13.21
CA PRO A 83 3.67 8.53 -14.06
C PRO A 83 3.45 9.32 -15.35
N ILE A 84 3.69 10.64 -15.34
CA ILE A 84 3.45 11.52 -16.49
C ILE A 84 4.46 11.24 -17.62
N PHE A 85 5.71 10.92 -17.27
CA PHE A 85 6.81 10.74 -18.22
C PHE A 85 6.66 9.53 -19.16
N PRO A 86 6.34 8.31 -18.66
CA PRO A 86 6.12 7.14 -19.50
C PRO A 86 4.90 7.29 -20.39
N TRP A 87 3.79 7.84 -19.88
CA TRP A 87 2.61 8.08 -20.72
C TRP A 87 2.88 9.11 -21.83
N GLY A 88 3.69 10.13 -21.56
CA GLY A 88 4.17 11.08 -22.57
C GLY A 88 5.02 10.44 -23.68
N ALA A 89 5.72 9.34 -23.38
CA ALA A 89 6.45 8.54 -24.37
C ALA A 89 5.56 7.47 -25.05
N ILE A 90 4.52 6.97 -24.37
CA ILE A 90 3.58 5.95 -24.89
C ILE A 90 2.59 6.55 -25.89
N LEU A 91 1.99 7.70 -25.55
CA LEU A 91 0.95 8.35 -26.35
C LEU A 91 1.36 8.63 -27.80
N PRO A 92 2.61 9.03 -28.14
CA PRO A 92 3.01 9.25 -29.53
C PRO A 92 3.40 7.97 -30.28
N LEU A 93 3.64 6.83 -29.64
CA LEU A 93 4.10 5.60 -30.32
C LEU A 93 3.14 5.08 -31.41
N PRO A 94 1.81 5.07 -31.21
CA PRO A 94 0.86 4.72 -32.27
C PRO A 94 0.87 5.74 -33.43
N PHE A 95 1.20 7.01 -33.15
CA PHE A 95 1.28 8.07 -34.16
C PHE A 95 2.65 8.13 -34.86
N ALA A 96 3.67 7.47 -34.30
CA ALA A 96 5.01 7.40 -34.87
C ALA A 96 5.12 6.42 -36.05
N GLN A 97 4.03 5.74 -36.44
CA GLN A 97 3.93 4.86 -37.62
C GLN A 97 5.11 3.88 -37.73
N LEU A 98 5.49 3.24 -36.62
CA LEU A 98 6.56 2.24 -36.58
C LEU A 98 6.24 0.99 -37.44
N ASP A 99 4.98 0.79 -37.81
CA ASP A 99 4.51 -0.32 -38.65
C ASP A 99 5.07 -0.30 -40.08
N GLY A 100 5.54 0.86 -40.55
CA GLY A 100 6.20 0.98 -41.86
C GLY A 100 7.72 0.73 -41.83
N VAL A 101 8.34 0.67 -40.64
CA VAL A 101 9.80 0.65 -40.45
C VAL A 101 10.27 -0.65 -39.80
N LEU A 102 9.44 -1.27 -38.97
CA LEU A 102 9.75 -2.50 -38.23
C LEU A 102 8.88 -3.67 -38.70
N HIS A 103 9.42 -4.88 -38.61
CA HIS A 103 8.64 -6.10 -38.76
C HIS A 103 7.49 -6.12 -37.72
N PRO A 104 6.28 -6.63 -38.03
CA PRO A 104 5.12 -6.61 -37.13
C PRO A 104 5.38 -7.22 -35.73
N ALA A 105 6.22 -8.25 -35.65
CA ALA A 105 6.61 -8.82 -34.37
C ALA A 105 7.49 -7.87 -33.51
N ALA A 106 8.30 -7.03 -34.15
CA ALA A 106 9.17 -6.08 -33.47
C ALA A 106 8.40 -4.84 -33.00
N SER A 107 7.40 -4.37 -33.76
CA SER A 107 6.52 -3.27 -33.32
C SER A 107 5.71 -3.67 -32.09
N ILE A 108 5.18 -4.90 -32.06
CA ILE A 108 4.50 -5.48 -30.88
C ILE A 108 5.46 -5.52 -29.68
N ALA A 109 6.68 -6.03 -29.85
CA ALA A 109 7.64 -6.14 -28.76
C ALA A 109 8.03 -4.78 -28.15
N VAL A 110 8.28 -3.77 -29.00
CA VAL A 110 8.66 -2.41 -28.55
C VAL A 110 7.51 -1.73 -27.83
N THR A 111 6.31 -1.76 -28.40
CA THR A 111 5.12 -1.15 -27.77
C THR A 111 4.76 -1.83 -26.46
N ALA A 112 4.88 -3.17 -26.38
CA ALA A 112 4.69 -3.92 -25.14
C ALA A 112 5.71 -3.53 -24.08
N ALA A 113 7.00 -3.44 -24.43
CA ALA A 113 8.06 -3.07 -23.50
C ALA A 113 7.83 -1.67 -22.90
N VAL A 114 7.49 -0.68 -23.74
CA VAL A 114 7.24 0.69 -23.27
C VAL A 114 5.97 0.74 -22.40
N ALA A 115 4.89 0.07 -22.80
CA ALA A 115 3.66 0.00 -22.01
C ALA A 115 3.87 -0.66 -20.64
N THR A 116 4.65 -1.75 -20.59
CA THR A 116 5.04 -2.41 -19.33
C THR A 116 5.83 -1.48 -18.43
N ILE A 117 6.79 -0.72 -18.97
CA ILE A 117 7.58 0.25 -18.21
C ILE A 117 6.65 1.32 -17.62
N GLY A 118 5.74 1.86 -18.42
CA GLY A 118 4.80 2.88 -17.95
C GLY A 118 3.86 2.38 -16.85
N LEU A 119 3.29 1.19 -17.02
CA LEU A 119 2.43 0.57 -16.01
C LEU A 119 3.19 0.24 -14.72
N ALA A 120 4.42 -0.26 -14.83
CA ALA A 120 5.28 -0.51 -13.68
C ALA A 120 5.52 0.77 -12.86
N PHE A 121 5.77 1.90 -13.53
CA PHE A 121 5.97 3.18 -12.86
C PHE A 121 4.69 3.79 -12.29
N GLN A 122 3.55 3.67 -12.99
CA GLN A 122 2.25 4.13 -12.49
C GLN A 122 1.92 3.48 -11.15
N ILE A 123 2.09 2.16 -11.06
CA ILE A 123 1.73 1.37 -9.86
C ILE A 123 2.73 1.60 -8.73
N LEU A 124 4.00 1.86 -9.07
CA LEU A 124 5.00 2.30 -8.10
C LEU A 124 4.65 3.66 -7.47
N GLY A 125 3.97 4.53 -8.21
CA GLY A 125 3.48 5.83 -7.76
C GLY A 125 2.19 5.75 -6.94
N THR A 126 1.22 4.92 -7.34
CA THR A 126 -0.14 4.92 -6.75
C THR A 126 -0.28 4.04 -5.50
N ASN A 127 0.31 2.84 -5.47
CA ASN A 127 0.00 1.85 -4.41
C ASN A 127 0.82 2.01 -3.12
N ILE A 128 1.59 3.09 -2.98
CA ILE A 128 2.61 3.14 -1.93
C ILE A 128 2.74 4.46 -1.18
N GLY A 129 1.83 5.43 -1.40
CA GLY A 129 1.84 6.70 -0.67
C GLY A 129 1.47 6.51 0.81
N PRO A 130 0.18 6.39 1.18
CA PRO A 130 -0.27 6.44 2.58
C PRO A 130 0.34 5.36 3.48
N ARG A 131 0.44 4.12 2.99
CA ARG A 131 1.01 2.98 3.75
C ARG A 131 2.49 3.15 4.06
N ARG A 132 3.30 3.70 3.13
CA ARG A 132 4.73 3.99 3.43
C ARG A 132 4.85 5.18 4.36
N VAL A 133 3.99 6.19 4.21
CA VAL A 133 3.94 7.33 5.12
C VAL A 133 3.68 6.83 6.54
N GLY A 134 2.64 6.04 6.76
CA GLY A 134 2.35 5.48 8.08
C GLY A 134 3.47 4.59 8.63
N LYS A 135 4.05 3.69 7.82
CA LYS A 135 5.23 2.91 8.24
C LYS A 135 6.43 3.77 8.63
N ARG A 136 6.65 4.91 7.96
CA ARG A 136 7.71 5.84 8.31
C ARG A 136 7.41 6.61 9.57
N ARG A 137 6.17 7.08 9.75
CA ARG A 137 5.76 7.76 10.98
C ARG A 137 5.90 6.84 12.18
N ILE A 138 5.49 5.57 12.06
CA ILE A 138 5.77 4.53 13.05
C ILE A 138 7.27 4.47 13.34
N GLN A 139 8.13 4.42 12.33
CA GLN A 139 9.60 4.41 12.54
C GLN A 139 10.12 5.69 13.19
N GLN A 140 9.56 6.86 12.86
CA GLN A 140 9.94 8.15 13.45
C GLN A 140 9.52 8.23 14.92
N VAL A 141 8.32 7.75 15.26
CA VAL A 141 7.85 7.62 16.64
C VAL A 141 8.76 6.68 17.43
N LEU A 142 9.12 5.53 16.86
CA LEU A 142 10.03 4.57 17.50
C LEU A 142 11.46 5.09 17.65
N ALA A 143 11.87 6.06 16.82
CA ALA A 143 13.16 6.72 16.97
C ALA A 143 13.15 7.78 18.09
N LYS A 144 11.98 8.29 18.48
CA LYS A 144 11.83 9.18 19.63
C LYS A 144 11.78 8.35 20.91
N SER A 145 12.80 8.47 21.74
CA SER A 145 12.92 7.78 23.04
C SER A 145 12.07 8.45 24.12
N ASP A 146 10.77 8.61 23.85
CA ASP A 146 9.84 9.12 24.84
C ASP A 146 9.26 7.94 25.65
N LEU A 147 9.73 7.79 26.88
CA LEU A 147 9.35 6.71 27.79
C LEU A 147 8.13 7.08 28.64
N GLU A 148 7.72 8.36 28.69
CA GLU A 148 6.59 8.81 29.52
C GLU A 148 5.27 8.20 29.06
N ALA A 149 5.15 7.86 27.78
CA ALA A 149 3.96 7.24 27.22
C ALA A 149 3.80 5.75 27.57
N VAL A 150 4.85 5.10 28.08
CA VAL A 150 4.91 3.66 28.34
C VAL A 150 4.58 3.38 29.81
N THR A 151 3.28 3.24 30.11
CA THR A 151 2.79 2.91 31.45
C THR A 151 2.45 1.42 31.58
N SER A 152 2.50 0.88 32.80
CA SER A 152 2.20 -0.52 33.09
C SER A 152 0.78 -0.93 32.64
N GLU A 153 -0.21 -0.06 32.89
CA GLU A 153 -1.60 -0.27 32.46
C GLU A 153 -1.71 -0.39 30.94
N ARG A 154 -1.03 0.48 30.18
CA ARG A 154 -0.99 0.42 28.71
C ARG A 154 -0.29 -0.84 28.21
N LEU A 155 0.79 -1.27 28.86
CA LEU A 155 1.50 -2.50 28.52
C LEU A 155 0.63 -3.75 28.76
N GLU A 156 -0.15 -3.79 29.83
CA GLU A 156 -1.13 -4.86 30.07
C GLU A 156 -2.19 -4.91 28.98
N MET A 157 -2.70 -3.75 28.54
CA MET A 157 -3.67 -3.67 27.45
C MET A 157 -3.09 -4.14 26.10
N VAL A 158 -1.82 -3.83 25.83
CA VAL A 158 -1.08 -4.35 24.66
C VAL A 158 -0.88 -5.86 24.78
N ALA A 159 -0.61 -6.40 25.97
CA ALA A 159 -0.43 -7.82 26.21
C ALA A 159 -1.72 -8.63 26.01
N HIS A 160 -2.89 -8.05 26.30
CA HIS A 160 -4.19 -8.65 26.05
C HIS A 160 -4.59 -8.63 24.57
N ASN A 161 -4.22 -7.58 23.81
CA ASN A 161 -4.61 -7.41 22.40
C ASN A 161 -3.42 -7.26 21.43
N PRO A 162 -2.39 -8.13 21.47
CA PRO A 162 -1.17 -7.92 20.70
C PRO A 162 -1.39 -8.11 19.20
N LYS A 163 -2.38 -8.92 18.80
CA LYS A 163 -2.63 -9.24 17.39
C LYS A 163 -3.20 -8.03 16.63
N VAL A 164 -4.23 -7.38 17.16
CA VAL A 164 -4.84 -6.19 16.54
C VAL A 164 -3.84 -5.06 16.33
N LEU A 165 -3.05 -4.76 17.36
CA LEU A 165 -2.05 -3.69 17.30
C LEU A 165 -0.93 -4.01 16.30
N ARG A 166 -0.50 -5.28 16.22
CA ARG A 166 0.48 -5.73 15.21
C ARG A 166 -0.07 -5.64 13.80
N ASP A 167 -1.33 -6.03 13.59
CA ASP A 167 -1.96 -6.00 12.29
C ASP A 167 -2.14 -4.55 11.80
N LEU A 168 -2.56 -3.64 12.67
CA LEU A 168 -2.59 -2.19 12.38
C LEU A 168 -1.20 -1.65 12.00
N ALA A 169 -0.17 -2.00 12.76
CA ALA A 169 1.21 -1.60 12.48
C ALA A 169 1.73 -2.19 11.15
N ALA A 170 1.36 -3.43 10.82
CA ALA A 170 1.75 -4.12 9.59
C ALA A 170 1.08 -3.50 8.34
N ILE A 171 -0.17 -3.07 8.48
CA ILE A 171 -0.91 -2.31 7.47
C ILE A 171 -0.32 -0.89 7.35
N GLY A 172 0.29 -0.36 8.41
CA GLY A 172 0.86 0.98 8.44
C GLY A 172 -0.14 2.03 8.90
N ALA A 173 -1.19 1.63 9.61
CA ALA A 173 -2.15 2.54 10.22
C ALA A 173 -1.60 3.05 11.55
N GLY A 174 -0.75 4.08 11.51
CA GLY A 174 -0.20 4.70 12.71
C GLY A 174 0.18 6.16 12.52
N ASP A 175 -0.01 6.94 13.58
CA ASP A 175 0.21 8.39 13.66
C ASP A 175 -0.52 9.17 12.55
N ASN A 176 -1.83 9.41 12.74
CA ASN A 176 -2.71 10.11 11.79
C ASN A 176 -2.85 9.45 10.41
N VAL A 177 -2.64 8.14 10.37
CA VAL A 177 -2.81 7.29 9.17
C VAL A 177 -3.86 6.23 9.49
N PHE A 178 -5.04 6.37 8.91
CA PHE A 178 -6.28 5.73 9.32
C PHE A 178 -6.71 4.60 8.39
N VAL A 179 -7.26 3.53 8.93
CA VAL A 179 -7.84 2.42 8.17
C VAL A 179 -9.32 2.24 8.49
N ASN A 180 -10.16 1.94 7.49
CA ASN A 180 -11.56 1.63 7.70
C ASN A 180 -11.73 0.29 8.44
N VAL A 181 -12.59 0.23 9.46
CA VAL A 181 -12.76 -0.97 10.28
C VAL A 181 -13.29 -2.17 9.49
N ALA A 182 -14.17 -1.96 8.50
CA ALA A 182 -14.72 -3.03 7.67
C ALA A 182 -13.65 -3.62 6.73
N GLU A 183 -12.82 -2.76 6.13
CA GLU A 183 -11.69 -3.20 5.31
C GLU A 183 -10.64 -3.92 6.16
N PHE A 184 -10.38 -3.43 7.37
CA PHE A 184 -9.46 -4.05 8.33
C PHE A 184 -9.95 -5.42 8.80
N ALA A 185 -11.23 -5.54 9.17
CA ALA A 185 -11.85 -6.81 9.57
C ALA A 185 -11.80 -7.85 8.46
N SER A 186 -12.12 -7.44 7.23
CA SER A 186 -12.04 -8.30 6.04
C SER A 186 -10.61 -8.81 5.82
N ALA A 187 -9.61 -7.94 5.91
CA ALA A 187 -8.21 -8.31 5.70
C ALA A 187 -7.62 -9.19 6.81
N SER A 188 -8.04 -8.98 8.06
CA SER A 188 -7.65 -9.82 9.19
C SER A 188 -8.48 -11.10 9.31
N CYS A 189 -9.49 -11.29 8.44
CA CYS A 189 -10.46 -12.39 8.49
C CYS A 189 -11.12 -12.53 9.87
N ARG A 190 -11.56 -11.40 10.45
CA ARG A 190 -12.20 -11.33 11.76
C ARG A 190 -13.61 -10.78 11.64
N ASP A 191 -14.43 -11.10 12.63
CA ASP A 191 -15.74 -10.47 12.77
C ASP A 191 -15.58 -8.96 13.02
N THR A 192 -16.44 -8.16 12.39
CA THR A 192 -16.33 -6.70 12.44
C THR A 192 -16.79 -6.16 13.80
N ASP A 193 -17.81 -6.76 14.42
CA ASP A 193 -18.36 -6.29 15.69
C ASP A 193 -17.42 -6.61 16.86
N GLU A 194 -16.84 -7.82 16.86
CA GLU A 194 -15.77 -8.18 17.81
C GLU A 194 -14.58 -7.21 17.72
N LEU A 195 -14.16 -6.89 16.50
CA LEU A 195 -13.03 -6.00 16.26
C LEU A 195 -13.32 -4.57 16.70
N ILE A 196 -14.54 -4.08 16.50
CA ILE A 196 -14.97 -2.77 16.99
C ILE A 196 -14.89 -2.73 18.53
N ALA A 197 -15.38 -3.76 19.22
CA ALA A 197 -15.33 -3.81 20.69
C ALA A 197 -13.89 -3.80 21.22
N GLU A 198 -12.98 -4.56 20.59
CA GLU A 198 -11.55 -4.55 20.93
C GLU A 198 -10.91 -3.18 20.67
N LEU A 199 -11.17 -2.57 19.51
CA LEU A 199 -10.63 -1.27 19.14
C LEU A 199 -11.16 -0.15 20.03
N GLU A 200 -12.41 -0.20 20.47
CA GLU A 200 -12.96 0.75 21.45
C GLU A 200 -12.29 0.62 22.82
N THR A 201 -11.99 -0.60 23.24
CA THR A 201 -11.27 -0.86 24.49
C THR A 201 -9.85 -0.29 24.41
N LEU A 202 -9.15 -0.52 23.31
CA LEU A 202 -7.83 0.06 23.04
C LEU A 202 -7.85 1.58 22.90
N ARG A 203 -8.96 2.15 22.39
CA ARG A 203 -9.18 3.59 22.31
C ARG A 203 -9.33 4.23 23.69
N LYS A 204 -10.06 3.59 24.61
CA LYS A 204 -10.17 4.05 26.00
C LYS A 204 -8.79 4.07 26.70
N ALA A 205 -7.94 3.11 26.38
CA ALA A 205 -6.54 3.06 26.85
C ALA A 205 -5.58 4.04 26.12
N GLN A 206 -6.08 4.85 25.19
CA GLN A 206 -5.31 5.81 24.38
C GLN A 206 -4.21 5.17 23.50
N LEU A 207 -4.35 3.89 23.16
CA LEU A 207 -3.42 3.16 22.28
C LEU A 207 -3.81 3.29 20.80
N VAL A 208 -5.07 3.58 20.54
CA VAL A 208 -5.66 3.71 19.20
C VAL A 208 -6.54 4.96 19.17
N GLU A 209 -6.51 5.68 18.08
CA GLU A 209 -7.40 6.80 17.78
C GLU A 209 -8.49 6.37 16.80
N ALA A 210 -9.71 6.89 16.98
CA ALA A 210 -10.85 6.59 16.12
C ALA A 210 -11.42 7.87 15.50
N LYS A 211 -11.56 7.87 14.18
CA LYS A 211 -12.21 8.92 13.40
C LYS A 211 -13.64 8.53 13.08
N LYS A 212 -14.58 9.32 13.59
CA LYS A 212 -16.02 9.17 13.33
C LYS A 212 -16.39 9.99 12.08
N ILE A 213 -16.59 9.32 10.95
CA ILE A 213 -16.78 9.97 9.64
C ILE A 213 -18.24 10.38 9.36
N THR A 214 -19.18 9.91 10.17
CA THR A 214 -20.61 10.07 9.89
C THR A 214 -21.35 10.79 11.02
N VAL A 215 -22.29 11.66 10.64
CA VAL A 215 -23.20 12.39 11.56
C VAL A 215 -24.07 11.43 12.38
N ARG A 216 -24.39 10.26 11.81
CA ARG A 216 -24.93 9.12 12.56
C ARG A 216 -23.77 8.25 13.01
N GLU A 217 -23.66 7.94 14.30
CA GLU A 217 -22.66 7.02 14.82
C GLU A 217 -22.87 5.62 14.22
N GLN A 218 -22.17 5.33 13.12
CA GLN A 218 -22.13 4.01 12.49
C GLN A 218 -20.73 3.44 12.71
N PRO A 219 -20.52 2.61 13.75
CA PRO A 219 -19.21 2.07 14.10
C PRO A 219 -18.49 1.35 12.95
N HIS A 220 -19.24 0.67 12.07
CA HIS A 220 -18.71 0.01 10.87
C HIS A 220 -18.07 0.96 9.83
N LYS A 221 -18.30 2.27 9.94
CA LYS A 221 -17.70 3.29 9.06
C LYS A 221 -16.60 4.09 9.74
N TRP A 222 -16.28 3.78 10.99
CA TRP A 222 -15.21 4.46 11.69
C TRP A 222 -13.86 4.01 11.14
N GLN A 223 -12.90 4.91 11.22
CA GLN A 223 -11.52 4.62 10.88
C GLN A 223 -10.64 4.65 12.11
N TYR A 224 -9.62 3.81 12.15
CA TYR A 224 -8.74 3.66 13.31
C TYR A 224 -7.27 3.86 12.93
N SER A 225 -6.48 4.40 13.84
CA SER A 225 -5.03 4.57 13.70
C SER A 225 -4.31 4.30 15.03
N LEU A 226 -3.11 3.75 15.00
CA LEU A 226 -2.29 3.63 16.20
C LEU A 226 -1.78 5.01 16.66
N THR A 227 -1.89 5.28 17.96
CA THR A 227 -1.28 6.47 18.56
C THR A 227 0.24 6.29 18.74
N PRO A 228 1.01 7.38 18.90
CA PRO A 228 2.44 7.27 19.23
C PRO A 228 2.71 6.40 20.47
N ALA A 229 1.87 6.54 21.51
CA ALA A 229 1.93 5.72 22.72
C ALA A 229 1.68 4.23 22.42
N GLY A 230 0.68 3.90 21.60
CA GLY A 230 0.40 2.53 21.19
C GLY A 230 1.56 1.88 20.42
N ILE A 231 2.22 2.65 19.54
CA ILE A 231 3.40 2.20 18.79
C ILE A 231 4.57 1.89 19.72
N GLN A 232 4.87 2.78 20.67
CA GLN A 232 5.98 2.60 21.62
C GLN A 232 5.72 1.43 22.58
N CYS A 233 4.52 1.34 23.15
CA CYS A 233 4.14 0.23 24.03
C CYS A 233 4.23 -1.12 23.31
N LEU A 234 3.80 -1.19 22.05
CA LEU A 234 3.92 -2.39 21.23
C LEU A 234 5.39 -2.80 21.00
N GLN A 235 6.28 -1.83 20.76
CA GLN A 235 7.70 -2.11 20.58
C GLN A 235 8.36 -2.60 21.89
N HIS A 236 8.05 -1.97 23.02
CA HIS A 236 8.54 -2.40 24.33
C HIS A 236 8.09 -3.83 24.65
N TYR A 237 6.81 -4.15 24.40
CA TYR A 237 6.29 -5.51 24.57
C TYR A 237 7.02 -6.56 23.70
N GLN A 238 7.48 -6.17 22.50
CA GLN A 238 8.24 -7.06 21.61
C GLN A 238 9.70 -7.23 22.03
N GLN A 239 10.29 -6.26 22.74
CA GLN A 239 11.68 -6.33 23.21
C GLN A 239 11.82 -7.02 24.57
N GLY A 240 10.75 -7.02 25.38
CA GLY A 240 10.69 -7.74 26.67
C GLY A 240 10.31 -9.22 26.56
N ARG A 241 10.19 -9.76 25.34
CA ARG A 241 10.04 -11.20 25.05
C ARG A 241 11.33 -11.74 24.45
#